data_AF-A0A2S2NAJ9-F1
#
_entry.id   AF-A0A2S2NAJ9-F1
#
_cell.length_a   1.000
_cell.length_b   1.000
_cell.length_c   1.000
_cell.angle_alpha   90.00
_cell.angle_beta   90.00
_cell.angle_gamma   90.00
#
_symmetry.space_group_name_H-M   'P 1'
#
loop_
_entity.id
_entity.type
_entity.pdbx_description
1 polymer ?
#
loop_
_entity_poly.entity_id
_entity_poly.type
_entity_poly.pdbx_seq_one_letter_code
_entity_poly.pdbx_strand_id
1 'polypeptide(L)'
;GARKRTATYVEFQKQLYKNQRIRRLKNFSATRWTYHDRSLEVIQITYKSIILTLKKIGLEETDKKNKSLANSFLKQLNSFKFVLTMHMMRNIFSITTPLSNYLQNPAIDFVQAIHLIKVTRQQIQDLRAMKTESVYENLFTETKLFCEAQDLEEHDLAEVRTSRKKKMSGEISSDERITSANYRYVCEVYRCSLDVILSKLDDRFSGS
;
A
#
# COMPACT_ATOMS: atom_id res chain seq x y z
N GLY A 1 13.62 21.62 -13.73
CA GLY A 1 13.35 22.21 -12.40
C GLY A 1 12.01 21.73 -11.83
N ALA A 2 11.84 21.70 -10.50
CA ALA A 2 10.66 21.10 -9.83
C ALA A 2 9.30 21.62 -10.32
N ARG A 3 9.17 22.94 -10.56
CA ARG A 3 7.95 23.56 -11.09
C ARG A 3 7.51 22.99 -12.44
N LYS A 4 8.46 22.70 -13.33
CA LYS A 4 8.19 22.11 -14.66
C LYS A 4 7.57 20.71 -14.51
N ARG A 5 8.13 19.87 -13.63
CA ARG A 5 7.62 18.52 -13.37
C ARG A 5 6.20 18.53 -12.80
N THR A 6 5.93 19.44 -11.86
CA THR A 6 4.57 19.63 -11.33
C THR A 6 3.60 20.10 -12.40
N ALA A 7 4.02 21.01 -13.30
CA ALA A 7 3.18 21.45 -14.41
C ALA A 7 2.84 20.29 -15.36
N THR A 8 3.82 19.45 -15.73
CA THR A 8 3.61 18.24 -16.52
C THR A 8 2.58 17.29 -15.89
N TYR A 9 2.68 17.07 -14.58
CA TYR A 9 1.72 16.24 -13.84
C TYR A 9 0.29 16.81 -13.89
N VAL A 10 0.15 18.14 -13.75
CA VAL A 10 -1.15 18.81 -13.87
C VAL A 10 -1.70 18.74 -15.30
N GLU A 11 -0.83 18.85 -16.31
CA GLU A 11 -1.20 18.74 -17.71
C GLU A 11 -1.80 17.36 -18.02
N PHE A 12 -1.13 16.28 -17.63
CA PHE A 12 -1.64 14.93 -17.81
C PHE A 12 -2.95 14.68 -17.06
N GLN A 13 -3.12 15.23 -15.85
CA GLN A 13 -4.39 15.15 -15.14
C GLN A 13 -5.53 15.81 -15.91
N LYS A 14 -5.31 17.02 -16.47
CA LYS A 14 -6.33 17.72 -17.26
C LYS A 14 -6.72 16.95 -18.52
N GLN A 15 -5.76 16.25 -19.14
CA GLN A 15 -6.00 15.44 -20.33
C GLN A 15 -6.79 14.16 -20.02
N LEU A 16 -6.40 13.45 -18.96
CA LEU A 16 -6.96 12.14 -18.59
C LEU A 16 -8.29 12.24 -17.83
N TYR A 17 -8.40 13.21 -16.93
CA TYR A 17 -9.51 13.33 -15.98
C TYR A 17 -10.31 14.61 -16.24
N LYS A 18 -10.91 14.70 -17.43
CA LYS A 18 -11.69 15.87 -17.84
C LYS A 18 -12.79 16.17 -16.80
N ASN A 19 -12.95 17.45 -16.46
CA ASN A 19 -13.90 17.96 -15.45
C ASN A 19 -13.67 17.49 -14.01
N GLN A 20 -12.57 16.80 -13.71
CA GLN A 20 -12.21 16.46 -12.33
C GLN A 20 -11.33 17.54 -11.70
N ARG A 21 -11.44 17.69 -10.37
CA ARG A 21 -10.59 18.60 -9.61
C ARG A 21 -9.14 18.11 -9.65
N ILE A 22 -8.23 18.98 -10.10
CA ILE A 22 -6.79 18.73 -10.09
C ILE A 22 -6.33 18.42 -8.65
N ARG A 23 -5.67 17.27 -8.48
CA ARG A 23 -5.09 16.86 -7.21
C ARG A 23 -3.60 17.14 -7.22
N ARG A 24 -3.06 17.46 -6.05
CA ARG A 24 -1.62 17.66 -5.85
C ARG A 24 -1.10 16.52 -4.98
N LEU A 25 0.00 15.91 -5.41
CA LEU A 25 0.76 15.00 -4.55
C LEU A 25 1.10 15.73 -3.25
N LYS A 26 0.77 15.10 -2.13
CA LYS A 26 1.04 15.63 -0.80
C LYS A 26 2.43 15.16 -0.37
N ASN A 27 3.11 16.00 0.41
CA ASN A 27 4.34 15.56 1.05
C ASN A 27 4.00 14.51 2.10
N PHE A 28 4.74 13.41 2.06
CA PHE A 28 4.72 12.38 3.10
C PHE A 28 5.38 12.98 4.35
N SER A 29 4.57 13.41 5.33
CA SER A 29 5.10 13.89 6.61
C SER A 29 5.40 12.68 7.49
N ALA A 30 6.63 12.57 7.98
CA ALA A 30 7.00 11.49 8.91
C ALA A 30 6.26 11.59 10.27
N THR A 31 5.74 12.77 10.62
CA THR A 31 5.14 13.06 11.93
C THR A 31 3.62 13.03 11.94
N ARG A 32 2.94 13.03 10.79
CA ARG A 32 1.47 13.06 10.73
C ARG A 32 0.93 11.90 9.91
N TRP A 33 0.72 10.78 10.58
CA TRP A 33 0.27 9.53 9.98
C TRP A 33 -1.04 9.67 9.16
N THR A 34 -1.95 10.55 9.59
CA THR A 34 -3.22 10.85 8.92
C THR A 34 -3.07 11.45 7.51
N TYR A 35 -1.90 11.96 7.16
CA TYR A 35 -1.63 12.44 5.80
C TYR A 35 -1.30 11.31 4.83
N HIS A 36 -0.95 10.11 5.32
CA HIS A 36 -0.61 8.98 4.46
C HIS A 36 -1.83 8.47 3.70
N ASP A 37 -2.99 8.35 4.35
CA ASP A 37 -4.26 7.97 3.71
C ASP A 37 -4.63 8.91 2.56
N ARG A 38 -4.66 10.22 2.82
CA ARG A 38 -4.92 11.25 1.80
C ARG A 38 -3.88 11.25 0.67
N SER A 39 -2.63 10.93 0.97
CA SER A 39 -1.58 10.85 -0.05
C SER A 39 -1.78 9.63 -0.95
N LEU A 40 -2.16 8.50 -0.35
CA LEU A 40 -2.47 7.25 -1.04
C LEU A 40 -3.68 7.41 -1.96
N GLU A 41 -4.75 8.04 -1.45
CA GLU A 41 -5.95 8.36 -2.21
C GLU A 41 -5.62 9.19 -3.47
N VAL A 42 -4.80 10.23 -3.34
CA VAL A 42 -4.37 11.04 -4.49
C VAL A 42 -3.56 10.21 -5.49
N ILE A 43 -2.70 9.32 -5.02
CA ILE A 43 -1.92 8.43 -5.90
C ILE A 43 -2.86 7.53 -6.69
N GLN A 44 -3.86 6.92 -6.04
CA GLN A 44 -4.83 6.05 -6.71
C GLN A 44 -5.65 6.80 -7.76
N ILE A 45 -6.21 7.95 -7.39
CA ILE A 45 -7.08 8.73 -8.29
C ILE A 45 -6.30 9.24 -9.50
N THR A 46 -5.03 9.59 -9.33
CA THR A 46 -4.20 10.21 -10.37
C THR A 46 -3.17 9.26 -10.98
N TYR A 47 -3.32 7.95 -10.79
CA TYR A 47 -2.31 6.94 -11.06
C TYR A 47 -1.71 7.03 -12.47
N LYS A 48 -2.55 6.98 -13.51
CA LYS A 48 -2.10 7.07 -14.91
C LYS A 48 -1.36 8.38 -15.19
N SER A 49 -1.80 9.50 -14.62
CA SER A 49 -1.10 10.78 -14.79
C SER A 49 0.30 10.78 -14.14
N ILE A 50 0.49 10.08 -13.02
CA ILE A 50 1.81 9.89 -12.40
C ILE A 50 2.71 9.07 -13.32
N ILE A 51 2.21 7.93 -13.83
CA ILE A 51 2.94 7.07 -14.76
C ILE A 51 3.42 7.86 -15.99
N LEU A 52 2.53 8.60 -16.65
CA LEU A 52 2.88 9.42 -17.83
C LEU A 52 3.88 10.51 -17.49
N THR A 53 3.75 11.15 -16.32
CA THR A 53 4.70 12.15 -15.85
C THR A 53 6.09 11.56 -15.67
N LEU A 54 6.20 10.38 -15.04
CA LEU A 54 7.47 9.70 -14.82
C LEU A 54 8.09 9.22 -16.13
N LYS A 55 7.29 8.69 -17.07
CA LYS A 55 7.75 8.35 -18.44
C LYS A 55 8.35 9.58 -19.12
N LYS A 56 7.66 10.71 -19.10
CA LYS A 56 8.15 11.97 -19.70
C LYS A 56 9.44 12.47 -19.06
N ILE A 57 9.53 12.45 -17.73
CA ILE A 57 10.77 12.83 -17.02
C ILE A 57 11.91 11.86 -17.38
N GLY A 58 11.65 10.55 -17.42
CA GLY A 58 12.63 9.53 -17.79
C GLY A 58 13.21 9.73 -19.19
N LEU A 59 12.43 10.29 -20.12
CA LEU A 59 12.87 10.57 -21.48
C LEU A 59 13.58 11.93 -21.60
N GLU A 60 12.96 13.00 -21.09
CA GLU A 60 13.31 14.39 -21.41
C GLU A 60 14.19 15.11 -20.38
N GLU A 61 14.33 14.59 -19.14
CA GLU A 61 15.09 15.28 -18.10
C GLU A 61 16.60 15.18 -18.36
N THR A 62 17.29 16.32 -18.28
CA THR A 62 18.74 16.42 -18.51
C THR A 62 19.55 16.01 -17.28
N ASP A 63 19.01 16.27 -16.08
CA ASP A 63 19.62 15.83 -14.84
C ASP A 63 19.52 14.31 -14.69
N LYS A 64 20.69 13.65 -14.78
CA LYS A 64 20.84 12.19 -14.67
C LYS A 64 20.23 11.64 -13.38
N LYS A 65 20.31 12.39 -12.27
CA LYS A 65 19.76 11.94 -10.97
C LYS A 65 18.25 11.88 -11.03
N ASN A 66 17.58 12.97 -11.43
CA ASN A 66 16.13 13.00 -11.57
C ASN A 66 15.61 11.98 -12.59
N LYS A 67 16.33 11.80 -13.70
CA LYS A 67 16.01 10.79 -14.73
C LYS A 67 16.07 9.36 -14.16
N SER A 68 17.13 9.02 -13.45
CA SER A 68 17.28 7.71 -12.80
C SER A 68 16.19 7.45 -11.76
N LEU A 69 15.90 8.45 -10.91
CA LEU A 69 14.83 8.35 -9.92
C LEU A 69 13.46 8.15 -10.58
N ALA A 70 13.17 8.88 -11.65
CA ALA A 70 11.90 8.73 -12.37
C ALA A 70 11.72 7.32 -12.94
N ASN A 71 12.77 6.76 -13.55
CA ASN A 71 12.74 5.39 -14.07
C ASN A 71 12.60 4.35 -12.95
N SER A 72 13.26 4.55 -11.82
CA SER A 72 13.13 3.66 -10.66
C SER A 72 11.70 3.67 -10.09
N PHE A 73 11.11 4.84 -9.90
CA PHE A 73 9.72 4.96 -9.44
C PHE A 73 8.73 4.42 -10.47
N LEU A 74 8.99 4.65 -11.76
CA LEU A 74 8.17 4.09 -12.83
C LEU A 74 8.19 2.56 -12.79
N LYS A 75 9.36 1.94 -12.61
CA LYS A 75 9.47 0.49 -12.44
C LYS A 75 8.66 0.00 -11.23
N GLN A 76 8.77 0.70 -10.10
CA GLN A 76 8.04 0.34 -8.88
C GLN A 76 6.52 0.45 -9.07
N LEU A 77 6.03 1.53 -9.70
CA LEU A 77 4.60 1.75 -9.96
C LEU A 77 4.03 0.81 -11.03
N ASN A 78 4.85 0.21 -11.89
CA ASN A 78 4.39 -0.85 -12.80
C ASN A 78 4.38 -2.23 -12.13
N SER A 79 4.89 -2.38 -10.91
CA SER A 79 4.92 -3.67 -10.25
C SER A 79 3.61 -4.00 -9.54
N PHE A 80 3.13 -5.23 -9.74
CA PHE A 80 1.94 -5.74 -9.06
C PHE A 80 2.09 -5.67 -7.54
N LYS A 81 3.29 -5.98 -7.02
CA LYS A 81 3.57 -5.93 -5.57
C LYS A 81 3.34 -4.53 -4.98
N PHE A 82 3.66 -3.47 -5.74
CA PHE A 82 3.44 -2.10 -5.27
C PHE A 82 1.95 -1.78 -5.20
N VAL A 83 1.18 -2.07 -6.26
CA VAL A 83 -0.26 -1.85 -6.31
C VAL A 83 -0.97 -2.65 -5.21
N LEU A 84 -0.58 -3.91 -5.01
CA LEU A 84 -1.11 -4.76 -3.95
C LEU A 84 -0.87 -4.16 -2.55
N THR A 85 0.34 -3.66 -2.31
CA THR A 85 0.69 -3.01 -1.03
C THR A 85 -0.05 -1.71 -0.83
N MET A 86 -0.26 -0.96 -1.91
CA MET A 86 -1.06 0.25 -1.89
C MET A 86 -2.53 -0.06 -1.53
N HIS A 87 -3.16 -1.07 -2.12
CA HIS A 87 -4.52 -1.50 -1.73
C HIS A 87 -4.58 -2.02 -0.29
N MET A 88 -3.59 -2.80 0.14
CA MET A 88 -3.49 -3.30 1.51
C MET A 88 -3.41 -2.14 2.52
N MET A 89 -2.58 -1.13 2.26
CA MET A 89 -2.46 0.06 3.11
C MET A 89 -3.75 0.87 3.15
N ARG A 90 -4.47 0.98 2.03
CA ARG A 90 -5.79 1.65 1.99
C ARG A 90 -6.78 0.97 2.93
N ASN A 91 -6.83 -0.37 2.93
CA ASN A 91 -7.71 -1.13 3.81
C ASN A 91 -7.34 -0.91 5.29
N ILE A 92 -6.04 -0.89 5.62
CA ILE A 92 -5.56 -0.56 6.98
C ILE A 92 -5.93 0.87 7.38
N PHE A 93 -5.75 1.85 6.48
CA PHE A 93 -6.08 3.25 6.75
C PHE A 93 -7.57 3.47 6.94
N SER A 94 -8.43 2.72 6.25
CA SER A 94 -9.89 2.81 6.43
C SER A 94 -10.33 2.57 7.88
N ILE A 95 -9.57 1.76 8.62
CA ILE A 95 -9.82 1.45 10.04
C ILE A 95 -9.05 2.41 10.96
N THR A 96 -7.77 2.67 10.66
CA THR A 96 -6.88 3.40 11.58
C THR A 96 -7.00 4.93 11.48
N THR A 97 -7.36 5.48 10.32
CA THR A 97 -7.50 6.92 10.11
C THR A 97 -8.62 7.54 10.95
N PRO A 98 -9.85 6.96 11.04
CA PRO A 98 -10.90 7.48 11.91
C PRO A 98 -10.47 7.60 13.38
N LEU A 99 -9.84 6.54 13.92
CA LEU A 99 -9.28 6.55 15.27
C LEU A 99 -8.24 7.66 15.41
N SER A 100 -7.29 7.75 14.48
CA SER A 100 -6.22 8.74 14.53
C SER A 100 -6.75 10.18 14.48
N ASN A 101 -7.77 10.45 13.66
CA ASN A 101 -8.43 11.75 13.60
C ASN A 101 -9.19 12.06 14.89
N TYR A 102 -9.87 11.07 15.47
CA TYR A 102 -10.61 11.23 16.73
C TYR A 102 -9.66 11.56 17.89
N LEU A 103 -8.55 10.81 18.01
CA LEU A 103 -7.54 11.02 19.05
C LEU A 103 -6.81 12.37 18.93
N GLN A 104 -6.77 12.96 17.73
CA GLN A 104 -6.16 14.27 17.48
C GLN A 104 -7.14 15.44 17.65
N ASN A 105 -8.42 15.17 17.97
CA ASN A 105 -9.40 16.23 18.18
C ASN A 105 -9.15 16.92 19.53
N PRO A 106 -9.02 18.27 19.58
CA PRO A 106 -8.87 19.01 20.83
C PRO A 106 -10.03 18.81 21.82
N ALA A 107 -11.23 18.51 21.33
CA ALA A 107 -12.43 18.27 22.14
C ALA A 107 -12.75 16.77 22.25
N ILE A 108 -11.76 15.98 22.68
CA ILE A 108 -11.91 14.53 22.79
C ILE A 108 -12.74 14.12 24.02
N ASP A 109 -13.73 13.26 23.82
CA ASP A 109 -14.36 12.50 24.90
C ASP A 109 -13.54 11.24 25.18
N PHE A 110 -13.01 11.11 26.39
CA PHE A 110 -12.16 10.00 26.81
C PHE A 110 -12.88 8.65 26.85
N VAL A 111 -14.15 8.62 27.26
CA VAL A 111 -14.94 7.38 27.31
C VAL A 111 -15.12 6.87 25.88
N GLN A 112 -15.50 7.76 24.98
CA GLN A 112 -15.65 7.44 23.57
C GLN A 112 -14.31 7.11 22.90
N ALA A 113 -13.20 7.75 23.32
CA ALA A 113 -11.86 7.43 22.82
C ALA A 113 -11.45 6.00 23.17
N ILE A 114 -11.63 5.58 24.43
CA ILE A 114 -11.34 4.22 24.88
C ILE A 114 -12.20 3.21 24.13
N HIS A 115 -13.49 3.51 23.95
CA HIS A 115 -14.38 2.67 23.16
C HIS A 115 -13.88 2.51 21.71
N LEU A 116 -13.53 3.62 21.06
CA LEU A 116 -13.05 3.62 19.67
C LEU A 116 -11.70 2.88 19.53
N ILE A 117 -10.80 2.98 20.50
CA ILE A 117 -9.55 2.21 20.55
C ILE A 117 -9.86 0.71 20.57
N LYS A 118 -10.76 0.26 21.47
CA LYS A 118 -11.16 -1.15 21.58
C LYS A 118 -11.79 -1.66 20.28
N VAL A 119 -12.69 -0.88 19.68
CA VAL A 119 -13.34 -1.22 18.40
C VAL A 119 -12.30 -1.34 17.28
N THR A 120 -11.43 -0.34 17.13
CA THR A 120 -10.38 -0.34 16.10
C THR A 120 -9.44 -1.53 16.27
N ARG A 121 -9.01 -1.81 17.50
CA ARG A 121 -8.18 -2.97 17.82
C ARG A 121 -8.87 -4.28 17.42
N GLN A 122 -10.16 -4.43 17.75
CA GLN A 122 -10.93 -5.61 17.37
C GLN A 122 -11.03 -5.76 15.85
N GLN A 123 -11.30 -4.68 15.11
CA GLN A 123 -11.36 -4.72 13.65
C GLN A 123 -10.03 -5.15 13.01
N ILE A 124 -8.89 -4.66 13.52
CA ILE A 124 -7.56 -5.09 13.05
C ILE A 124 -7.30 -6.55 13.42
N GLN A 125 -7.71 -6.99 14.61
CA GLN A 125 -7.60 -8.37 15.04
C GLN A 125 -8.44 -9.30 14.15
N ASP A 126 -9.66 -8.88 13.79
CA ASP A 126 -10.56 -9.64 12.91
C ASP A 126 -9.96 -9.73 11.50
N LEU A 127 -9.44 -8.63 10.94
CA LEU A 127 -8.72 -8.66 9.67
C LEU A 127 -7.53 -9.63 9.68
N ARG A 128 -6.81 -9.71 10.80
CA ARG A 128 -5.69 -10.63 10.98
C ARG A 128 -6.15 -12.08 11.13
N ALA A 129 -7.21 -12.30 11.92
CA ALA A 129 -7.74 -13.61 12.27
C ALA A 129 -8.61 -14.23 11.18
N MET A 130 -9.09 -13.41 10.22
CA MET A 130 -9.74 -13.87 9.00
C MET A 130 -8.80 -14.83 8.25
N LYS A 131 -9.02 -16.12 8.50
CA LYS A 131 -8.37 -17.25 7.84
C LYS A 131 -8.99 -17.54 6.47
N THR A 132 -10.13 -16.92 6.14
CA THR A 132 -10.84 -17.20 4.91
C THR A 132 -10.08 -16.60 3.74
N GLU A 133 -9.56 -17.47 2.88
CA GLU A 133 -8.88 -17.16 1.61
C GLU A 133 -9.57 -16.01 0.86
N SER A 134 -10.92 -16.00 0.88
CA SER A 134 -11.80 -14.97 0.30
C SER A 134 -11.42 -13.49 0.54
N VAL A 135 -10.93 -13.10 1.72
CA VAL A 135 -10.63 -11.68 2.00
C VAL A 135 -9.36 -11.25 1.27
N TYR A 136 -8.34 -12.11 1.31
CA TYR A 136 -7.10 -11.87 0.59
C TYR A 136 -7.33 -12.04 -0.92
N GLU A 137 -8.13 -13.02 -1.34
CA GLU A 137 -8.55 -13.20 -2.72
C GLU A 137 -9.24 -11.96 -3.29
N ASN A 138 -10.12 -11.32 -2.52
CA ASN A 138 -10.73 -10.04 -2.92
C ASN A 138 -9.68 -8.94 -3.11
N LEU A 139 -8.70 -8.84 -2.20
CA LEU A 139 -7.59 -7.89 -2.33
C LEU A 139 -6.75 -8.16 -3.59
N PHE A 140 -6.41 -9.42 -3.87
CA PHE A 140 -5.68 -9.81 -5.08
C PHE A 140 -6.50 -9.53 -6.35
N THR A 141 -7.79 -9.87 -6.34
CA THR A 141 -8.70 -9.67 -7.46
C THR A 141 -8.88 -8.18 -7.76
N GLU A 142 -9.11 -7.36 -6.74
CA GLU A 142 -9.19 -5.90 -6.89
C GLU A 142 -7.88 -5.34 -7.48
N THR A 143 -6.73 -5.86 -7.01
CA THR A 143 -5.42 -5.45 -7.52
C THR A 143 -5.24 -5.82 -8.99
N LYS A 144 -5.66 -7.03 -9.40
CA LYS A 144 -5.64 -7.47 -10.81
C LYS A 144 -6.47 -6.56 -11.69
N LEU A 145 -7.73 -6.32 -11.31
CA LEU A 145 -8.64 -5.43 -12.03
C LEU A 145 -8.10 -4.01 -12.14
N PHE A 146 -7.45 -3.51 -11.08
CA PHE A 146 -6.80 -2.20 -11.11
C PHE A 146 -5.61 -2.17 -12.07
N CYS A 147 -4.74 -3.19 -12.04
CA CYS A 147 -3.61 -3.29 -12.97
C CYS A 147 -4.08 -3.32 -14.43
N GLU A 148 -5.12 -4.10 -14.72
CA GLU A 148 -5.74 -4.16 -16.06
C GLU A 148 -6.31 -2.79 -16.46
N ALA A 149 -7.07 -2.14 -15.59
CA ALA A 149 -7.64 -0.82 -15.85
C ALA A 149 -6.58 0.28 -16.04
N GLN A 150 -5.41 0.14 -15.41
CA GLN A 150 -4.29 1.05 -15.57
C GLN A 150 -3.34 0.65 -16.70
N ASP A 151 -3.56 -0.49 -17.37
CA ASP A 151 -2.72 -1.03 -18.44
C ASP A 151 -1.26 -1.17 -17.96
N LEU A 152 -1.08 -1.92 -16.87
CA LEU A 152 0.22 -2.27 -16.31
C LEU A 152 0.69 -3.62 -16.85
N GLU A 153 2.01 -3.85 -16.89
CA GLU A 153 2.56 -5.11 -17.43
C GLU A 153 2.41 -6.27 -16.44
N GLU A 154 2.62 -6.03 -15.14
CA GLU A 154 2.54 -7.06 -14.10
C GLU A 154 1.12 -7.19 -13.53
N HIS A 155 0.59 -8.42 -13.55
CA HIS A 155 -0.75 -8.77 -13.06
C HIS A 155 -0.74 -9.80 -11.93
N ASP A 156 0.42 -10.29 -11.53
CA ASP A 156 0.54 -11.21 -10.39
C ASP A 156 1.91 -11.05 -9.71
N LEU A 157 2.05 -11.61 -8.51
CA LEU A 157 3.32 -11.65 -7.82
C LEU A 157 4.26 -12.64 -8.51
N ALA A 158 5.50 -12.21 -8.74
CA ALA A 158 6.53 -13.10 -9.28
C ALA A 158 6.75 -14.31 -8.35
N GLU A 159 6.58 -15.52 -8.90
CA GLU A 159 6.93 -16.74 -8.19
C GLU A 159 8.44 -16.81 -7.99
N VAL A 160 8.87 -16.96 -6.74
CA VAL A 160 10.29 -17.16 -6.43
C VAL A 160 10.53 -18.65 -6.42
N ARG A 161 11.42 -19.11 -7.31
CA ARG A 161 11.81 -20.53 -7.38
C ARG A 161 12.48 -20.93 -6.06
N THR A 162 11.79 -21.72 -5.24
CA THR A 162 12.37 -22.22 -4.00
C THR A 162 13.39 -23.32 -4.32
N SER A 163 14.67 -23.10 -3.97
CA SER A 163 15.68 -24.15 -4.06
C SER A 163 15.34 -25.28 -3.09
N ARG A 164 15.06 -26.47 -3.63
CA ARG A 164 14.78 -27.67 -2.84
C ARG A 164 16.09 -28.20 -2.28
N LYS A 165 16.20 -28.34 -0.96
CA LYS A 165 17.29 -29.14 -0.39
C LYS A 165 17.09 -30.59 -0.81
N LYS A 166 18.17 -31.26 -1.22
CA LYS A 166 18.13 -32.68 -1.55
C LYS A 166 17.80 -33.47 -0.28
N LYS A 167 16.72 -34.24 -0.31
CA LYS A 167 16.31 -35.11 0.80
C LYS A 167 17.35 -36.23 0.93
N MET A 168 17.89 -36.43 2.12
CA MET A 168 18.88 -37.49 2.39
C MET A 168 18.16 -38.81 2.68
N SER A 169 18.82 -39.95 2.42
CA SER A 169 18.22 -41.27 2.67
C SER A 169 17.91 -41.45 4.16
N GLY A 170 16.65 -41.74 4.49
CA GLY A 170 16.19 -41.93 5.88
C GLY A 170 15.51 -40.71 6.50
N GLU A 171 15.51 -39.55 5.84
CA GLU A 171 14.71 -38.40 6.29
C GLU A 171 13.22 -38.65 6.01
N ILE A 172 12.37 -38.54 7.03
CA ILE A 172 10.92 -38.64 6.89
C ILE A 172 10.31 -37.24 6.64
N SER A 173 10.90 -36.20 7.24
CA SER A 173 10.45 -34.81 7.13
C SER A 173 10.46 -34.28 5.69
N SER A 174 9.36 -33.64 5.29
CA SER A 174 9.26 -32.81 4.10
C SER A 174 9.41 -31.34 4.49
N ASP A 175 10.23 -30.60 3.75
CA ASP A 175 10.38 -29.15 3.92
C ASP A 175 9.07 -28.45 3.46
N GLU A 176 8.16 -28.16 4.39
CA GLU A 176 6.89 -27.45 4.14
C GLU A 176 7.14 -25.95 3.90
N ARG A 177 7.80 -25.61 2.78
CA ARG A 177 7.99 -24.21 2.40
C ARG A 177 6.75 -23.65 1.72
N ILE A 178 6.42 -22.40 2.06
CA ILE A 178 5.39 -21.64 1.36
C ILE A 178 5.77 -21.51 -0.11
N THR A 179 5.03 -22.20 -0.98
CA THR A 179 5.25 -22.20 -2.43
C THR A 179 4.52 -21.04 -3.11
N SER A 180 3.32 -20.70 -2.64
CA SER A 180 2.50 -19.62 -3.22
C SER A 180 3.08 -18.23 -2.90
N ALA A 181 3.38 -17.44 -3.94
CA ALA A 181 3.80 -16.05 -3.79
C ALA A 181 2.74 -15.19 -3.07
N ASN A 182 1.46 -15.48 -3.32
CA ASN A 182 0.33 -14.79 -2.69
C ASN A 182 0.26 -15.11 -1.19
N TYR A 183 0.35 -16.40 -0.82
CA TYR A 183 0.36 -16.78 0.59
C TYR A 183 1.56 -16.20 1.34
N ARG A 184 2.73 -16.18 0.68
CA ARG A 184 3.96 -15.55 1.23
C ARG A 184 3.77 -14.06 1.48
N TYR A 185 3.21 -13.32 0.52
CA TYR A 185 2.91 -11.91 0.71
C TYR A 185 1.94 -11.66 1.88
N VAL A 186 0.87 -12.47 1.97
CA VAL A 186 -0.09 -12.38 3.07
C VAL A 186 0.59 -12.61 4.41
N CYS A 187 1.44 -13.63 4.52
CA CYS A 187 2.12 -13.95 5.78
C CYS A 187 3.19 -12.92 6.16
N GLU A 188 4.12 -12.64 5.24
CA GLU A 188 5.34 -11.88 5.54
C GLU A 188 5.13 -10.37 5.49
N VAL A 189 4.13 -9.90 4.73
CA VAL A 189 3.89 -8.46 4.54
C VAL A 189 2.60 -8.04 5.23
N TYR A 190 1.46 -8.65 4.87
CA TYR A 190 0.18 -8.17 5.37
C TYR A 190 -0.01 -8.48 6.86
N ARG A 191 0.10 -9.75 7.26
CA ARG A 191 -0.06 -10.16 8.67
C ARG A 191 0.99 -9.49 9.56
N CYS A 192 2.25 -9.45 9.14
CA CYS A 192 3.29 -8.74 9.89
C CYS A 192 2.97 -7.24 10.06
N SER A 193 2.39 -6.58 9.06
CA SER A 193 1.96 -5.18 9.20
C SER A 193 0.84 -5.02 10.22
N LEU A 194 -0.15 -5.93 10.22
CA LEU A 194 -1.23 -5.93 11.21
C LEU A 194 -0.70 -6.24 12.63
N ASP A 195 0.23 -7.17 12.76
CA ASP A 195 0.89 -7.50 14.03
C ASP A 195 1.59 -6.30 14.64
N VAL A 196 2.34 -5.55 13.82
CA VAL A 196 3.00 -4.31 14.27
C VAL A 196 1.98 -3.29 14.72
N ILE A 197 0.86 -3.11 13.99
CA ILE A 197 -0.19 -2.17 14.37
C ILE A 197 -0.83 -2.57 15.70
N LEU A 198 -1.18 -3.85 15.87
CA LEU A 198 -1.75 -4.36 17.12
C LEU A 198 -0.80 -4.19 18.30
N SER A 199 0.46 -4.58 18.14
CA SER A 199 1.50 -4.38 19.15
C SER A 199 1.63 -2.90 19.51
N LYS A 200 1.59 -1.98 18.55
CA LYS A 200 1.70 -0.53 18.83
C LYS A 200 0.45 0.05 19.49
N LEU A 201 -0.73 -0.50 19.23
CA LEU A 201 -1.94 -0.13 19.95
C LEU A 201 -1.87 -0.63 21.40
N ASP A 202 -1.44 -1.87 21.61
CA ASP A 202 -1.30 -2.45 22.94
C ASP A 202 -0.23 -1.72 23.74
N ASP A 203 0.98 -1.51 23.19
CA ASP A 203 2.07 -0.75 23.83
C ASP A 203 1.62 0.63 24.35
N ARG A 204 0.67 1.27 23.65
CA ARG A 204 0.21 2.63 23.99
C ARG A 204 -1.00 2.66 24.92
N PHE A 205 -1.90 1.68 24.84
CA PHE A 205 -3.23 1.78 25.44
C PHE A 205 -3.64 0.57 26.29
N SER A 206 -2.84 -0.50 26.38
CA SER A 206 -3.17 -1.68 27.20
C SER A 206 -2.81 -1.52 28.69
N GLY A 207 -2.17 -0.41 29.08
CA GLY A 207 -1.86 -0.05 30.47
C GLY A 207 -2.75 1.06 31.06
N SER A 208 -3.95 1.30 30.51
CA SER A 208 -4.90 2.34 30.95
C SER A 208 -6.21 1.76 31.45
#